data_AF-A0A2P6FVH5-F1
#
_entry.id   AF-A0A2P6FVH5-F1
#
_cell.length_a   1.000
_cell.length_b   1.000
_cell.length_c   1.000
_cell.angle_alpha   90.00
_cell.angle_beta   90.00
_cell.angle_gamma   90.00
#
_symmetry.space_group_name_H-M   'P 1'
#
loop_
_entity.id
_entity.type
_entity.pdbx_description
1 polymer ?
#
loop_
_entity_poly.entity_id
_entity_poly.type
_entity_poly.pdbx_seq_one_letter_code
_entity_poly.pdbx_strand_id
1 'polypeptide(L)'
;MKETWRWYGKFDKISLQEISQTGAKGIVTALHEIPYGEIWTVEQISLLKERVQKPDLGLTWEVVESLPIHEDIKMGEGNLKELFSNYRQSVENLASVGVTTICYNFMPVLDWTRT
;
A
#
# COMPACT_ATOMS: atom_id res chain seq x y z
N MET A 1 6.70 20.86 -2.90
CA MET A 1 7.13 19.51 -2.45
C MET A 1 6.16 19.06 -1.38
N LYS A 2 5.69 17.81 -1.40
CA LYS A 2 4.82 17.27 -0.35
C LYS A 2 5.61 16.21 0.40
N GLU A 3 5.93 16.50 1.66
CA GLU A 3 6.68 15.58 2.51
C GLU A 3 5.79 14.43 2.96
N THR A 4 6.25 13.20 2.77
CA THR A 4 5.50 11.98 3.06
C THR A 4 6.24 11.05 4.00
N TRP A 5 5.51 10.29 4.81
CA TRP A 5 6.06 9.32 5.77
C TRP A 5 5.52 7.91 5.49
N ARG A 6 6.39 6.88 5.50
CA ARG A 6 5.96 5.48 5.36
C ARG A 6 5.48 4.92 6.70
N TRP A 7 4.21 4.51 6.76
CA TRP A 7 3.55 4.02 7.97
C TRP A 7 2.98 2.62 7.76
N TYR A 8 3.25 1.70 8.68
CA TYR A 8 2.91 0.26 8.56
C TYR A 8 1.55 -0.12 9.15
N GLY A 9 0.65 0.84 9.32
CA GLY A 9 -0.68 0.56 9.85
C GLY A 9 -0.65 0.13 11.31
N LYS A 10 -1.42 -0.91 11.66
CA LYS A 10 -1.48 -1.46 13.02
C LYS A 10 -0.19 -2.12 13.51
N PHE A 11 0.75 -2.39 12.61
CA PHE A 11 2.03 -3.02 12.93
C PHE A 11 3.12 -1.99 13.25
N ASP A 12 2.86 -0.71 12.99
CA ASP A 12 3.78 0.37 13.31
C ASP A 12 3.68 0.74 14.79
N LYS A 13 4.81 0.97 15.43
CA LYS A 13 4.86 1.51 16.81
C LYS A 13 4.61 3.01 16.83
N ILE A 14 4.89 3.70 15.71
CA ILE A 14 4.67 5.13 15.57
C ILE A 14 3.21 5.36 15.15
N SER A 15 2.50 6.12 15.95
CA SER A 15 1.12 6.52 15.67
C SER A 15 1.04 7.58 14.58
N LEU A 16 -0.11 7.69 13.93
CA LEU A 16 -0.38 8.78 12.98
C LEU A 16 -0.35 10.16 13.66
N GLN A 17 -0.69 10.23 14.95
CA GLN A 17 -0.59 11.45 15.75
C GLN A 17 0.86 11.89 15.96
N GLU A 18 1.79 10.96 16.18
CA GLU A 18 3.22 11.28 16.25
C GLU A 18 3.73 11.72 14.87
N ILE A 19 3.32 11.03 13.80
CA ILE A 19 3.73 11.39 12.43
C ILE A 19 3.23 12.79 12.06
N SER A 20 2.00 13.17 12.41
CA SER A 20 1.46 14.49 12.08
C SER A 20 2.24 15.65 12.73
N GLN A 21 2.96 15.38 13.82
CA GLN A 21 3.82 16.36 14.51
C GLN A 21 5.20 16.53 13.85
N THR A 22 5.61 15.62 12.95
CA THR A 22 6.91 15.67 12.26
C THR A 22 6.98 16.71 11.14
N GLY A 23 5.83 17.24 10.71
CA GLY A 23 5.72 18.10 9.53
C GLY A 23 5.31 17.36 8.25
N ALA A 24 5.27 16.02 8.26
CA ALA A 24 4.71 15.23 7.16
C ALA A 24 3.26 15.63 6.86
N LYS A 25 2.92 15.67 5.57
CA LYS A 25 1.56 16.01 5.08
C LYS A 25 0.90 14.85 4.34
N GLY A 26 1.66 13.84 3.98
CA GLY A 26 1.17 12.63 3.36
C GLY A 26 1.71 11.37 4.03
N ILE A 27 0.98 10.29 3.85
CA ILE A 27 1.35 8.94 4.28
C ILE A 27 1.57 8.08 3.06
N VAL A 28 2.61 7.27 3.14
CA VAL A 28 2.87 6.14 2.27
C VAL A 28 2.53 4.87 3.07
N THR A 29 1.63 4.02 2.58
CA THR A 29 1.22 2.83 3.35
C THR A 29 0.68 1.73 2.43
N ALA A 30 0.35 0.57 2.98
CA ALA A 30 -0.18 -0.60 2.28
C ALA A 30 -1.06 -1.47 3.21
N LEU A 31 -1.84 -2.38 2.63
CA LEU A 31 -2.61 -3.39 3.37
C LEU A 31 -1.76 -4.64 3.62
N HIS A 32 -0.89 -4.57 4.62
CA HIS A 32 0.10 -5.61 4.93
C HIS A 32 -0.48 -6.95 5.38
N GLU A 33 -1.74 -6.98 5.80
CA GLU A 33 -2.47 -8.19 6.19
C GLU A 33 -3.01 -8.99 5.01
N ILE A 34 -3.07 -8.41 3.81
CA ILE A 34 -3.63 -9.08 2.63
C ILE A 34 -2.53 -9.94 1.99
N PRO A 35 -2.74 -11.26 1.81
CA PRO A 35 -1.79 -12.12 1.13
C PRO A 35 -1.48 -11.65 -0.30
N TYR A 36 -0.31 -12.01 -0.82
CA TYR A 36 0.09 -11.60 -2.16
C TYR A 36 -0.81 -12.30 -3.19
N GLY A 37 -1.16 -11.59 -4.26
CA GLY A 37 -2.05 -12.11 -5.30
C GLY A 37 -3.54 -12.02 -4.98
N GLU A 38 -3.92 -11.68 -3.75
CA GLU A 38 -5.32 -11.45 -3.36
C GLU A 38 -5.78 -10.04 -3.74
N ILE A 39 -7.09 -9.90 -3.96
CA ILE A 39 -7.71 -8.62 -4.32
C ILE A 39 -7.76 -7.70 -3.09
N TRP A 40 -7.26 -6.48 -3.23
CA TRP A 40 -7.51 -5.41 -2.28
C TRP A 40 -8.92 -4.85 -2.54
N THR A 41 -9.87 -5.14 -1.66
CA THR A 41 -11.25 -4.68 -1.84
C THR A 41 -11.39 -3.18 -1.58
N VAL A 42 -12.37 -2.53 -2.24
CA VAL A 42 -12.69 -1.11 -2.00
C VAL A 42 -12.97 -0.83 -0.52
N GLU A 43 -13.64 -1.76 0.17
CA GLU A 43 -13.94 -1.67 1.59
C GLU A 43 -12.67 -1.55 2.45
N GLN A 44 -11.71 -2.47 2.26
CA GLN A 44 -10.45 -2.48 3.02
C GLN A 44 -9.61 -1.23 2.74
N ILE A 45 -9.54 -0.82 1.48
CA ILE A 45 -8.81 0.38 1.07
C ILE A 45 -9.46 1.62 1.69
N SER A 46 -10.80 1.71 1.67
CA SER A 46 -11.54 2.85 2.23
C SER A 46 -11.34 2.96 3.74
N LEU A 47 -11.40 1.85 4.48
CA LEU A 47 -11.13 1.82 5.92
C LEU A 47 -9.71 2.31 6.26
N LEU A 48 -8.70 1.90 5.47
CA LEU A 48 -7.33 2.41 5.65
C LEU A 48 -7.24 3.91 5.35
N LYS A 49 -7.88 4.37 4.26
CA LYS A 49 -7.91 5.78 3.90
C LYS A 49 -8.56 6.63 4.99
N GLU A 50 -9.71 6.22 5.51
CA GLU A 50 -10.41 6.89 6.61
C GLU A 50 -9.54 6.98 7.86
N ARG A 51 -8.80 5.91 8.17
CA ARG A 51 -7.89 5.89 9.31
C ARG A 51 -6.74 6.88 9.17
N VAL A 52 -6.15 6.99 7.98
CA VAL A 52 -5.06 7.93 7.68
C VAL A 52 -5.58 9.37 7.67
N GLN A 53 -6.74 9.60 7.06
CA GLN A 53 -7.28 10.93 6.78
C GLN A 53 -8.25 11.44 7.85
N LYS A 54 -8.08 11.03 9.11
CA LYS A 54 -8.88 11.61 10.18
C LYS A 54 -8.68 13.13 10.23
N PRO A 55 -9.75 13.93 10.35
CA PRO A 55 -9.65 15.40 10.22
C PRO A 55 -8.66 16.07 11.17
N ASP A 56 -8.47 15.51 12.38
CA ASP A 56 -7.57 16.00 13.42
C ASP A 56 -6.08 15.76 13.13
N LEU A 57 -5.75 14.87 12.19
CA LEU A 57 -4.37 14.53 11.84
C LEU A 57 -3.78 15.45 10.77
N GLY A 58 -4.61 15.99 9.87
CA GLY A 58 -4.13 16.78 8.73
C GLY A 58 -3.22 16.00 7.77
N LEU A 59 -3.37 14.67 7.72
CA LEU A 59 -2.63 13.76 6.85
C LEU A 59 -3.50 13.27 5.69
N THR A 60 -2.87 12.99 4.56
CA THR A 60 -3.52 12.35 3.39
C THR A 60 -2.81 11.06 3.00
N TRP A 61 -3.50 10.09 2.42
CA TRP A 61 -2.83 8.91 1.87
C TRP A 61 -2.41 9.21 0.43
N GLU A 62 -1.09 9.31 0.19
CA GLU A 62 -0.54 9.77 -1.10
C GLU A 62 -0.07 8.62 -2.00
N VAL A 63 0.60 7.64 -1.43
CA VAL A 63 1.28 6.58 -2.19
C VAL A 63 1.00 5.22 -1.55
N VAL A 64 0.72 4.23 -2.38
CA VAL A 64 0.77 2.82 -1.95
C VAL A 64 2.20 2.32 -2.03
N GLU A 65 2.77 1.84 -0.92
CA GLU A 65 4.07 1.17 -0.92
C GLU A 65 4.07 -0.06 0.01
N SER A 66 3.79 -1.26 -0.53
CA SER A 66 3.60 -1.61 -1.94
C SER A 66 2.29 -2.35 -2.20
N LEU A 67 1.88 -2.36 -3.47
CA LEU A 67 0.97 -3.38 -3.99
C LEU A 67 1.85 -4.54 -4.47
N PRO A 68 1.96 -5.65 -3.71
CA PRO A 68 2.97 -6.66 -3.95
C PRO A 68 2.69 -7.48 -5.22
N ILE A 69 3.75 -7.79 -5.95
CA ILE A 69 3.72 -8.71 -7.10
C ILE A 69 3.99 -10.11 -6.58
N HIS A 70 3.08 -11.05 -6.85
CA HIS A 70 3.20 -12.46 -6.45
C HIS A 70 4.42 -13.13 -7.11
N GLU A 71 5.08 -14.07 -6.42
CA GLU A 71 6.29 -14.74 -6.93
C GLU A 71 6.04 -15.51 -8.24
N ASP A 72 4.90 -16.20 -8.37
CA ASP A 72 4.50 -16.85 -9.63
C ASP A 72 4.51 -15.90 -10.84
N ILE A 73 4.14 -14.62 -10.66
CA ILE A 73 4.24 -13.61 -11.73
C ILE A 73 5.71 -13.38 -12.09
N LYS A 74 6.61 -13.31 -11.10
CA LYS A 74 8.04 -13.08 -11.31
C LYS A 74 8.72 -14.28 -11.98
N MET A 75 8.28 -15.49 -11.63
CA MET A 75 8.78 -16.75 -12.19
C MET A 75 8.16 -17.09 -13.55
N GLY A 76 6.98 -16.54 -13.86
CA GLY A 76 6.23 -16.88 -15.07
C GLY A 76 5.55 -18.25 -15.00
N GLU A 77 5.17 -18.69 -13.81
CA GLU A 77 4.59 -20.01 -13.54
C GLU A 77 3.21 -19.88 -12.85
N GLY A 78 2.52 -20.98 -12.58
CA GLY A 78 1.24 -20.97 -11.85
C GLY A 78 0.05 -20.35 -12.62
N ASN A 79 -0.99 -19.92 -11.88
CA ASN A 79 -2.21 -19.35 -12.46
C ASN A 79 -2.08 -17.83 -12.75
N LEU A 80 -1.23 -17.50 -13.72
CA LEU A 80 -0.96 -16.10 -14.09
C LEU A 80 -2.20 -15.30 -14.48
N LYS A 81 -3.20 -15.95 -15.10
CA LYS A 81 -4.43 -15.27 -15.54
C LYS A 81 -5.18 -14.67 -14.36
N GLU A 82 -5.34 -15.44 -13.29
CA GLU A 82 -6.00 -14.99 -12.05
C GLU A 82 -5.15 -13.94 -11.34
N LEU A 83 -3.85 -14.18 -11.17
CA LEU A 83 -2.95 -13.25 -10.48
C LEU A 83 -2.91 -11.87 -11.16
N PHE A 84 -2.83 -11.82 -12.49
CA PHE A 84 -2.91 -10.56 -13.22
C PHE A 84 -4.30 -9.91 -13.14
N SER A 85 -5.37 -10.70 -13.10
CA SER A 85 -6.72 -10.19 -12.91
C SER A 85 -6.87 -9.52 -11.54
N ASN A 86 -6.41 -10.19 -10.48
CA ASN A 86 -6.48 -9.69 -9.11
C ASN A 86 -5.63 -8.44 -8.91
N TYR A 87 -4.44 -8.39 -9.51
CA TYR A 87 -3.57 -7.22 -9.48
C TYR A 87 -4.24 -6.02 -10.16
N ARG A 88 -4.80 -6.20 -11.36
CA ARG A 88 -5.54 -5.12 -12.06
C ARG A 88 -6.75 -4.66 -11.26
N GLN A 89 -7.53 -5.59 -10.70
CA GLN A 89 -8.68 -5.24 -9.87
C GLN A 89 -8.27 -4.41 -8.64
N SER A 90 -7.15 -4.74 -8.00
CA SER A 90 -6.62 -3.97 -6.88
C SER A 90 -6.19 -2.56 -7.30
N VAL A 91 -5.57 -2.42 -8.47
CA VAL A 91 -5.21 -1.10 -9.06
C VAL A 91 -6.46 -0.27 -9.34
N GLU A 92 -7.51 -0.87 -9.93
CA GLU A 92 -8.78 -0.20 -10.19
C GLU A 92 -9.48 0.24 -8.90
N ASN A 93 -9.47 -0.61 -7.86
CA ASN A 93 -10.06 -0.30 -6.56
C ASN A 93 -9.30 0.83 -5.83
N LEU A 94 -7.97 0.85 -5.93
CA LEU A 94 -7.16 1.96 -5.42
C LEU A 94 -7.51 3.28 -6.15
N ALA A 95 -7.63 3.22 -7.48
CA ALA A 95 -8.01 4.39 -8.27
C ALA A 95 -9.43 4.88 -7.95
N SER A 96 -10.39 3.97 -7.72
CA SER A 96 -11.78 4.34 -7.39
C SER A 96 -11.92 5.09 -6.07
N VAL A 97 -11.01 4.85 -5.11
CA VAL A 97 -10.94 5.61 -3.87
C VAL A 97 -10.02 6.83 -3.95
N GLY A 98 -9.43 7.12 -5.12
CA GLY A 98 -8.56 8.27 -5.35
C GLY A 98 -7.10 8.10 -4.92
N VAL A 99 -6.62 6.87 -4.76
CA VAL A 99 -5.19 6.59 -4.54
C VAL A 99 -4.57 6.18 -5.88
N THR A 100 -3.77 7.07 -6.46
CA THR A 100 -3.36 6.97 -7.88
C THR A 100 -1.85 6.77 -8.09
N THR A 101 -1.07 6.74 -7.01
CA THR A 101 0.37 6.48 -7.07
C THR A 101 0.68 5.16 -6.37
N ILE A 102 1.28 4.21 -7.10
CA ILE A 102 1.61 2.88 -6.61
C ILE A 102 3.09 2.63 -6.81
N CYS A 103 3.81 2.41 -5.70
CA CYS A 103 5.18 1.93 -5.68
C CYS A 103 5.18 0.39 -5.60
N TYR A 104 5.99 -0.25 -6.43
CA TYR A 104 6.15 -1.70 -6.48
C TYR A 104 7.59 -2.07 -6.83
N ASN A 105 7.97 -3.33 -6.63
CA ASN A 105 9.25 -3.85 -7.08
C ASN A 105 9.07 -5.20 -7.80
N PHE A 106 10.10 -5.61 -8.53
CA PHE A 106 10.17 -6.90 -9.23
C PHE A 106 11.43 -7.68 -8.79
N MET A 107 11.79 -7.57 -7.50
CA MET A 107 12.95 -8.28 -6.97
C MET A 107 12.57 -9.74 -6.68
N PRO A 108 13.31 -10.73 -7.22
CA PRO A 108 13.04 -12.13 -6.96
C PRO A 108 13.55 -12.55 -5.59
N VAL A 109 12.77 -13.37 -4.86
CA VAL A 109 13.14 -14.02 -3.57
C VAL A 109 13.38 -13.07 -2.39
N LEU A 110 14.31 -12.11 -2.51
CA LEU A 110 14.67 -11.16 -1.46
C LEU A 110 14.30 -9.74 -1.90
N ASP A 111 13.66 -8.99 -1.00
CA ASP A 111 13.49 -7.55 -1.14
C ASP A 111 14.80 -6.83 -0.72
N TRP A 112 14.72 -5.59 -0.25
CA TRP A 112 15.88 -4.82 0.19
C TRP A 112 16.72 -5.60 1.23
N THR A 113 18.01 -5.76 0.94
CA THR A 113 18.92 -6.59 1.73
C THR A 113 20.00 -5.74 2.41
N ARG A 114 20.38 -6.10 3.65
CA ARG A 114 21.50 -5.51 4.42
C ARG A 114 22.28 -6.65 5.10
N THR A 115 23.58 -6.43 5.33
CA THR A 115 24.50 -7.36 6.02
C THR A 115 24.73 -6.95 7.46
#